data_AF-A0AAD7IWJ1-F1
#
_entry.id   AF-A0AAD7IWJ1-F1
#
_cell.length_a   1.000
_cell.length_b   1.000
_cell.length_c   1.000
_cell.angle_alpha   90.00
_cell.angle_beta   90.00
_cell.angle_gamma   90.00
#
_symmetry.space_group_name_H-M   'P 1'
#
loop_
_entity.id
_entity.type
_entity.pdbx_description
1 polymer ?
#
loop_
_entity_poly.entity_id
_entity_poly.type
_entity_poly.pdbx_seq_one_letter_code
_entity_poly.pdbx_strand_id
1 'polypeptide(L)'
;SPVEALDQHYFLEYIATTKCRWIPWNKYFKNKNKKRLNFLVPKGPCCDNCHPDSFPLETIALVGGHRLKTGRKGTSSLELENTMREKLELLREQIVARDYPNQHFLTGNTIISDVVVDILAKQAQLVTSVDTILQLTRWVHAPRYGARMVDAIQQILVDFLDADKVARETQAAER
;
A
#
# COMPACT_ATOMS: atom_id res chain seq x y z
N SER A 1 22.91 17.43 -14.06
CA SER A 1 24.35 17.31 -13.73
C SER A 1 25.03 16.39 -14.73
N PRO A 2 26.31 16.63 -15.12
CA PRO A 2 27.09 15.71 -15.95
C PRO A 2 27.18 14.28 -15.38
N VAL A 3 27.07 14.14 -14.05
CA VAL A 3 27.03 12.84 -13.37
C VAL A 3 25.72 12.10 -13.68
N GLU A 4 24.58 12.78 -13.64
CA GLU A 4 23.27 12.17 -13.92
C GLU A 4 23.16 11.65 -15.36
N ALA A 5 23.74 12.37 -16.34
CA ALA A 5 23.74 11.95 -17.73
C ALA A 5 24.62 10.70 -17.95
N LEU A 6 25.74 10.61 -17.24
CA LEU A 6 26.64 9.44 -17.28
C LEU A 6 25.96 8.22 -16.65
N ASP A 7 25.33 8.41 -15.49
CA ASP A 7 24.62 7.35 -14.77
C ASP A 7 23.46 6.81 -15.61
N GLN A 8 22.67 7.70 -16.22
CA GLN A 8 21.58 7.32 -17.10
C GLN A 8 22.08 6.52 -18.33
N HIS A 9 23.19 6.94 -18.94
CA HIS A 9 23.76 6.24 -20.10
C HIS A 9 24.15 4.79 -19.75
N TYR A 10 24.90 4.59 -18.65
CA TYR A 10 25.33 3.26 -18.24
C TYR A 10 24.21 2.40 -17.68
N PHE A 11 23.19 3.01 -17.08
CA PHE A 11 21.98 2.30 -16.65
C PHE A 11 21.20 1.77 -17.85
N LEU A 12 21.02 2.58 -18.90
CA LEU A 12 20.41 2.13 -20.15
C LEU A 12 21.24 1.03 -20.83
N GLU A 13 22.57 1.19 -20.89
CA GLU A 13 23.48 0.15 -21.41
C GLU A 13 23.36 -1.15 -20.60
N TYR A 14 23.25 -1.05 -19.28
CA TYR A 14 23.08 -2.19 -18.38
C TYR A 14 21.76 -2.92 -18.58
N ILE A 15 20.64 -2.20 -18.75
CA ILE A 15 19.31 -2.82 -18.94
C ILE A 15 19.20 -3.46 -20.33
N ALA A 16 19.60 -2.72 -21.37
CA ALA A 16 19.36 -3.09 -22.77
C ALA A 16 20.37 -4.10 -23.34
N THR A 17 21.48 -4.35 -22.66
CA THR A 17 22.49 -5.31 -23.15
C THR A 17 21.94 -6.73 -23.18
N THR A 18 22.22 -7.45 -24.26
CA THR A 18 22.03 -8.90 -24.38
C THR A 18 23.31 -9.68 -24.07
N LYS A 19 24.42 -8.97 -23.80
CA LYS A 19 25.71 -9.55 -23.38
C LYS A 19 25.81 -9.59 -21.85
N CYS A 20 26.89 -10.16 -21.33
CA CYS A 20 27.16 -10.18 -19.89
C CYS A 20 27.00 -8.80 -19.23
N ARG A 21 26.14 -8.72 -18.20
CA ARG A 21 25.85 -7.46 -17.48
C ARG A 21 27.05 -6.90 -16.71
N TRP A 22 28.07 -7.71 -16.45
CA TRP A 22 29.33 -7.24 -15.86
C TRP A 22 30.10 -6.30 -16.77
N ILE A 23 29.87 -6.30 -18.09
CA ILE A 23 30.59 -5.44 -19.04
C ILE A 23 30.27 -3.96 -18.78
N PRO A 24 29.00 -3.49 -18.88
CA PRO A 24 28.66 -2.10 -18.58
C PRO A 24 28.96 -1.74 -17.12
N TRP A 25 28.74 -2.66 -16.18
CA TRP A 25 29.07 -2.47 -14.77
C TRP A 25 30.56 -2.18 -14.53
N ASN A 26 31.43 -3.00 -15.10
CA ASN A 26 32.88 -2.84 -14.95
C ASN A 26 33.39 -1.57 -15.63
N LYS A 27 32.77 -1.17 -16.74
CA LYS A 27 33.10 0.04 -17.49
C LYS A 27 32.71 1.29 -16.67
N TYR A 28 31.49 1.34 -16.14
CA TYR A 28 31.00 2.42 -15.28
C TYR A 28 31.90 2.62 -14.04
N PHE A 29 32.14 1.54 -13.29
CA PHE A 29 32.94 1.60 -12.07
C PHE A 29 34.46 1.58 -12.30
N LYS A 30 34.91 1.51 -13.57
CA LYS A 30 36.32 1.40 -13.96
C LYS A 30 37.04 0.27 -13.21
N ASN A 31 36.37 -0.88 -13.04
CA ASN A 31 36.86 -2.00 -12.22
C ASN A 31 38.18 -2.61 -12.74
N LYS A 32 38.53 -2.41 -14.02
CA LYS A 32 39.84 -2.77 -14.58
C LYS A 32 41.01 -2.07 -13.86
N ASN A 33 40.76 -0.87 -13.32
CA ASN A 33 41.78 -0.06 -12.65
C ASN A 33 41.81 -0.28 -11.13
N LYS A 34 40.89 -1.09 -10.59
CA LYS A 34 40.83 -1.37 -9.16
C LYS A 34 41.65 -2.61 -8.83
N LYS A 35 42.34 -2.57 -7.69
CA LYS A 35 43.04 -3.74 -7.14
C LYS A 35 42.00 -4.81 -6.79
N ARG A 36 42.16 -6.02 -7.33
CA ARG A 36 41.27 -7.13 -6.97
C ARG A 36 41.54 -7.54 -5.53
N LEU A 37 40.48 -7.65 -4.74
CA LEU A 37 40.56 -8.25 -3.41
C LEU A 37 40.62 -9.78 -3.58
N ASN A 38 41.54 -10.44 -2.87
CA ASN A 38 41.76 -11.89 -2.94
C ASN A 38 40.70 -12.66 -2.11
N PHE A 39 39.42 -12.44 -2.41
CA PHE A 39 38.34 -13.25 -1.85
C PHE A 39 37.82 -14.20 -2.93
N LEU A 40 37.51 -15.44 -2.54
CA LEU A 40 36.76 -16.34 -3.42
C LEU A 40 35.39 -15.70 -3.68
N VAL A 41 35.15 -15.30 -4.93
CA VAL A 41 33.80 -14.94 -5.36
C VAL A 41 32.95 -16.21 -5.23
N PRO A 42 31.76 -16.13 -4.60
CA PRO A 42 30.85 -17.27 -4.51
C PRO A 42 30.64 -17.91 -5.89
N LYS A 43 30.58 -19.24 -5.96
CA LYS A 43 30.33 -20.02 -7.20
C LYS A 43 28.87 -19.89 -7.69
N GLY A 44 28.35 -18.68 -7.73
CA GLY A 44 27.03 -18.37 -8.28
C GLY A 44 27.10 -18.14 -9.79
N PRO A 45 25.95 -18.19 -10.48
CA PRO A 45 25.86 -17.83 -11.90
C PRO A 45 26.25 -16.36 -12.10
N CYS A 46 26.94 -16.07 -13.22
CA CYS A 46 27.51 -14.75 -13.51
C CYS A 46 26.46 -13.61 -13.61
N CYS A 47 25.42 -13.80 -14.42
CA CYS A 47 24.22 -12.94 -14.56
C CYS A 47 23.16 -13.68 -15.39
N ASP A 48 21.96 -13.13 -15.46
CA ASP A 48 20.82 -13.60 -16.27
C ASP A 48 21.16 -13.75 -17.76
N ASN A 49 21.90 -12.81 -18.35
CA ASN A 49 22.31 -12.92 -19.76
C ASN A 49 23.31 -14.06 -20.02
N CYS A 50 24.12 -14.45 -19.03
CA CYS A 50 25.10 -15.53 -19.17
C CYS A 50 24.52 -16.91 -18.83
N HIS A 51 23.53 -16.96 -17.93
CA HIS A 51 22.94 -18.20 -17.44
C HIS A 51 21.42 -18.04 -17.32
N PRO A 52 20.69 -17.84 -18.43
CA PRO A 52 19.25 -17.55 -18.39
C PRO A 52 18.46 -18.60 -17.60
N ASP A 53 18.84 -19.88 -17.70
CA ASP A 53 18.19 -20.99 -16.99
C ASP A 53 18.37 -20.93 -15.46
N SER A 54 19.38 -20.21 -14.98
CA SER A 54 19.61 -19.98 -13.55
C SER A 54 18.84 -18.79 -12.98
N PHE A 55 18.16 -18.02 -13.83
CA PHE A 55 17.33 -16.87 -13.47
C PHE A 55 15.93 -17.05 -14.06
N PRO A 56 15.13 -18.00 -13.54
CA PRO A 56 13.78 -18.20 -14.00
C PRO A 56 13.00 -16.89 -13.83
N LEU A 57 12.46 -16.37 -14.92
CA LEU A 57 11.53 -15.26 -14.86
C LEU A 57 10.26 -15.77 -14.22
N GLU A 58 10.04 -15.43 -12.94
CA GLU A 58 8.73 -15.61 -12.32
C GLU A 58 7.74 -14.81 -13.16
N THR A 59 6.94 -15.54 -13.94
CA THR A 59 5.80 -14.95 -14.61
C THR A 59 4.81 -14.63 -13.51
N ILE A 60 4.89 -13.41 -12.97
CA ILE A 60 3.89 -12.89 -12.06
C ILE A 60 2.63 -12.74 -12.90
N ALA A 61 1.83 -13.81 -12.96
CA ALA A 61 0.48 -13.71 -13.43
C ALA A 61 -0.22 -12.73 -12.48
N LEU A 62 -0.51 -11.52 -12.98
CA LEU A 62 -1.47 -10.64 -12.34
C LEU A 62 -2.85 -11.30 -12.49
N VAL A 63 -3.09 -12.35 -11.68
CA VAL A 63 -4.43 -12.87 -11.44
C VAL A 63 -5.23 -11.65 -11.01
N GLY A 64 -6.22 -11.28 -11.82
CA GLY A 64 -6.91 -9.99 -11.72
C GLY A 64 -7.45 -9.75 -10.32
N GLY A 65 -6.62 -9.16 -9.47
CA GLY A 65 -7.03 -8.67 -8.16
C GLY A 65 -8.16 -7.69 -8.38
N HIS A 66 -9.22 -7.83 -7.58
CA HIS A 66 -10.47 -7.07 -7.64
C HIS A 66 -10.29 -5.72 -8.33
N ARG A 67 -10.83 -5.61 -9.56
CA ARG A 67 -10.82 -4.33 -10.27
C ARG A 67 -11.55 -3.32 -9.40
N LEU A 68 -10.87 -2.24 -9.03
CA LEU A 68 -11.49 -1.14 -8.31
C LEU A 68 -12.64 -0.61 -9.19
N LYS A 69 -13.87 -0.61 -8.68
CA LYS A 69 -15.03 -0.15 -9.44
C LYS A 69 -14.94 1.36 -9.67
N THR A 70 -14.89 1.79 -10.93
CA THR A 70 -15.11 3.18 -11.34
C THR A 70 -16.61 3.49 -11.34
N GLY A 71 -17.19 3.69 -10.16
CA GLY A 71 -18.58 4.15 -9.97
C GLY A 71 -18.65 5.63 -9.59
N ARG A 72 -19.83 6.27 -9.78
CA ARG A 72 -20.13 7.60 -9.22
C ARG A 72 -19.90 7.55 -7.71
N LYS A 73 -18.87 8.26 -7.25
CA LYS A 73 -18.47 8.28 -5.83
C LYS A 73 -19.50 9.12 -5.07
N GLY A 74 -20.35 8.47 -4.28
CA GLY A 74 -21.01 9.16 -3.17
C GLY A 74 -19.92 9.55 -2.18
N THR A 75 -19.69 10.85 -2.03
CA THR A 75 -18.74 11.38 -1.04
C THR A 75 -19.49 11.61 0.25
N SER A 76 -18.94 11.14 1.37
CA SER A 76 -19.44 11.48 2.72
C SER A 76 -19.48 13.00 2.92
N SER A 77 -20.35 13.48 3.81
CA SER A 77 -20.25 14.86 4.31
C SER A 77 -18.91 15.04 5.03
N LEU A 78 -18.39 16.27 5.09
CA LEU A 78 -17.11 16.55 5.76
C LEU A 78 -17.14 16.18 7.24
N GLU A 79 -18.27 16.39 7.90
CA GLU A 79 -18.48 16.01 9.29
C GLU A 79 -18.40 14.50 9.49
N LEU A 80 -19.15 13.73 8.68
CA LEU A 80 -19.09 12.26 8.70
C LEU A 80 -17.69 11.75 8.37
N GLU A 81 -17.00 12.35 7.40
CA GLU A 81 -15.62 11.98 7.04
C GLU A 81 -14.67 12.16 8.24
N ASN A 82 -14.75 13.29 8.94
CA ASN A 82 -13.90 13.58 10.11
C ASN A 82 -14.20 12.62 11.26
N THR A 83 -15.48 12.43 11.60
CA THR A 83 -15.88 11.47 12.65
C THR A 83 -15.43 10.05 12.30
N MET A 84 -15.56 9.64 11.03
CA MET A 84 -15.10 8.34 10.58
C MET A 84 -13.59 8.21 10.73
N ARG A 85 -12.82 9.20 10.26
CA ARG A 85 -11.35 9.24 10.36
C ARG A 85 -10.87 9.02 11.80
N GLU A 86 -11.38 9.80 12.75
CA GLU A 86 -11.01 9.70 14.16
C GLU A 86 -11.30 8.30 14.74
N LYS A 87 -12.47 7.74 14.43
CA LYS A 87 -12.85 6.41 14.93
C LYS A 87 -12.03 5.29 14.30
N LEU A 88 -11.72 5.38 13.02
CA LEU A 88 -10.90 4.39 12.32
C LEU A 88 -9.45 4.43 12.81
N GLU A 89 -8.91 5.63 13.08
CA GLU A 89 -7.60 5.80 13.71
C GLU A 89 -7.56 5.20 15.13
N LEU A 90 -8.60 5.41 15.93
CA LEU A 90 -8.71 4.78 17.25
C LEU A 90 -8.77 3.24 17.16
N LEU A 91 -9.59 2.72 16.23
CA LEU A 91 -9.71 1.27 16.02
C LEU A 91 -8.36 0.66 15.59
N ARG A 92 -7.61 1.39 14.75
CA ARG A 92 -6.27 1.02 14.31
C ARG A 92 -5.31 0.85 15.50
N GLU A 93 -5.30 1.80 16.43
CA GLU A 93 -4.47 1.69 17.65
C GLU A 93 -4.93 0.54 18.56
N GLN A 94 -6.24 0.32 18.68
CA GLN A 94 -6.79 -0.81 19.43
C GLN A 94 -6.38 -2.17 18.86
N ILE A 95 -6.29 -2.29 17.52
CA ILE A 95 -5.81 -3.53 16.88
C ILE A 95 -4.35 -3.78 17.25
N VAL A 96 -3.49 -2.76 17.22
CA VAL A 96 -2.08 -2.89 17.61
C VAL A 96 -1.96 -3.33 19.07
N ALA A 97 -2.66 -2.64 19.98
CA ALA A 97 -2.63 -2.94 21.41
C ALA A 97 -3.08 -4.39 21.72
N ARG A 98 -4.06 -4.90 20.98
CA ARG A 98 -4.62 -6.25 21.19
C ARG A 98 -3.78 -7.36 20.56
N ASP A 99 -3.41 -7.21 19.27
CA ASP A 99 -2.80 -8.31 18.49
C ASP A 99 -1.27 -8.30 18.55
N TYR A 100 -0.68 -7.16 18.89
CA TYR A 100 0.77 -6.97 18.97
C TYR A 100 1.18 -6.35 20.32
N PRO A 101 0.82 -6.99 21.45
CA PRO A 101 1.19 -6.46 22.76
C PRO A 101 2.71 -6.43 22.91
N ASN A 102 3.23 -5.36 23.51
CA ASN A 102 4.66 -5.14 23.78
C ASN A 102 5.57 -5.05 22.53
N GLN A 103 5.02 -4.77 21.35
CA GLN A 103 5.80 -4.50 20.14
C GLN A 103 6.05 -3.00 19.98
N HIS A 104 7.28 -2.61 19.64
CA HIS A 104 7.67 -1.19 19.45
C HIS A 104 7.86 -0.81 17.97
N PHE A 105 7.91 -1.78 17.05
CA PHE A 105 8.16 -1.56 15.64
C PHE A 105 6.88 -1.50 14.80
N LEU A 106 5.84 -2.23 15.21
CA LEU A 106 4.56 -2.24 14.51
C LEU A 106 3.69 -1.07 15.02
N THR A 107 3.54 -0.06 14.17
CA THR A 107 2.64 1.07 14.42
C THR A 107 1.27 0.82 13.80
N GLY A 108 0.26 1.57 14.24
CA GLY A 108 -1.08 1.54 13.65
C GLY A 108 -1.06 1.68 12.12
N ASN A 109 -0.26 2.62 11.62
CA ASN A 109 -0.11 2.91 10.18
C ASN A 109 0.39 1.69 9.37
N THR A 110 1.13 0.77 10.01
CA THR A 110 1.58 -0.48 9.39
C THR A 110 0.41 -1.45 9.16
N ILE A 111 -0.56 -1.45 10.07
CA ILE A 111 -1.75 -2.28 9.99
C ILE A 111 -2.77 -1.66 9.04
N ILE A 112 -3.05 -0.36 9.19
CA ILE A 112 -4.04 0.37 8.39
C ILE A 112 -3.42 1.71 7.99
N SER A 113 -3.08 1.85 6.72
CA SER A 113 -2.45 3.09 6.26
C SER A 113 -3.41 4.27 6.29
N ASP A 114 -2.88 5.48 6.44
CA ASP A 114 -3.69 6.71 6.40
C ASP A 114 -4.49 6.82 5.07
N VAL A 115 -3.93 6.32 3.98
CA VAL A 115 -4.61 6.26 2.67
C VAL A 115 -5.84 5.34 2.71
N VAL A 116 -5.76 4.20 3.39
CA VAL A 116 -6.91 3.30 3.58
C VAL A 116 -7.97 3.98 4.43
N VAL A 117 -7.58 4.62 5.53
CA VAL A 117 -8.49 5.40 6.38
C VAL A 117 -9.20 6.48 5.58
N ASP A 118 -8.47 7.29 4.81
CA ASP A 118 -9.01 8.35 3.97
C ASP A 118 -10.04 7.84 2.96
N ILE A 119 -9.75 6.73 2.28
CA ILE A 119 -10.66 6.15 1.28
C ILE A 119 -11.94 5.68 1.96
N LEU A 120 -11.82 4.97 3.09
CA LEU A 120 -12.97 4.44 3.82
C LEU A 120 -13.80 5.56 4.45
N ALA A 121 -13.17 6.62 4.97
CA ALA A 121 -13.87 7.78 5.52
C ALA A 121 -14.68 8.51 4.44
N LYS A 122 -14.06 8.77 3.29
CA LYS A 122 -14.70 9.45 2.14
C LYS A 122 -15.85 8.66 1.53
N GLN A 123 -15.81 7.33 1.65
CA GLN A 123 -16.74 6.41 0.98
C GLN A 123 -17.47 5.53 1.98
N ALA A 124 -17.62 5.97 3.23
CA ALA A 124 -18.14 5.17 4.34
C ALA A 124 -19.49 4.51 4.02
N GLN A 125 -20.38 5.26 3.38
CA GLN A 125 -21.71 4.79 2.99
C GLN A 125 -21.71 3.59 2.02
N LEU A 126 -20.61 3.39 1.28
CA LEU A 126 -20.47 2.26 0.36
C LEU A 126 -19.96 1.00 1.07
N VAL A 127 -19.38 1.13 2.27
CA VAL A 127 -18.72 0.04 2.98
C VAL A 127 -19.75 -0.80 3.72
N THR A 128 -20.34 -1.76 3.01
CA THR A 128 -21.33 -2.71 3.55
C THR A 128 -20.76 -4.10 3.83
N SER A 129 -19.56 -4.39 3.32
CA SER A 129 -18.93 -5.71 3.42
C SER A 129 -17.42 -5.62 3.27
N VAL A 130 -16.71 -6.69 3.66
CA VAL A 130 -15.26 -6.81 3.48
C VAL A 130 -14.89 -6.78 1.99
N ASP A 131 -15.72 -7.38 1.14
CA ASP A 131 -15.54 -7.33 -0.31
C ASP A 131 -15.60 -5.90 -0.85
N THR A 132 -16.45 -5.04 -0.28
CA THR A 132 -16.45 -3.62 -0.65
C THR A 132 -15.13 -2.96 -0.25
N ILE A 133 -14.60 -3.24 0.94
CA ILE A 133 -13.29 -2.73 1.37
C ILE A 133 -12.19 -3.16 0.39
N LEU A 134 -12.18 -4.42 -0.04
CA LEU A 134 -11.25 -4.96 -1.03
C LEU A 134 -11.44 -4.36 -2.44
N GLN A 135 -12.66 -3.95 -2.78
CA GLN A 135 -12.97 -3.26 -4.04
C GLN A 135 -12.63 -1.77 -4.02
N LEU A 136 -12.53 -1.16 -2.84
CA LEU A 136 -12.18 0.25 -2.67
C LEU A 136 -10.68 0.44 -2.39
N THR A 137 -10.04 -0.53 -1.76
CA THR A 137 -8.68 -0.43 -1.25
C THR A 137 -7.87 -1.69 -1.57
N ARG A 138 -6.54 -1.56 -1.63
CA ARG A 138 -5.62 -2.71 -1.71
C ARG A 138 -5.07 -3.08 -0.33
N TRP A 139 -5.94 -3.10 0.67
CA TRP A 139 -5.53 -3.33 2.05
C TRP A 139 -5.29 -4.82 2.34
N VAL A 140 -4.02 -5.20 2.49
CA VAL A 140 -3.59 -6.60 2.66
C VAL A 140 -4.16 -7.28 3.92
N HIS A 141 -4.47 -6.50 4.97
CA HIS A 141 -5.03 -7.05 6.21
C HIS A 141 -6.56 -7.09 6.23
N ALA A 142 -7.23 -6.69 5.15
CA ALA A 142 -8.70 -6.75 5.06
C ALA A 142 -9.28 -8.16 5.32
N PRO A 143 -8.69 -9.28 4.89
CA PRO A 143 -9.21 -10.61 5.25
C PRO A 143 -9.21 -10.88 6.76
N ARG A 144 -8.29 -10.26 7.51
CA ARG A 144 -8.14 -10.46 8.96
C ARG A 144 -8.93 -9.46 9.79
N TYR A 145 -8.95 -8.18 9.38
CA TYR A 145 -9.53 -7.08 10.16
C TYR A 145 -10.75 -6.43 9.50
N GLY A 146 -11.07 -6.79 8.26
CA GLY A 146 -12.12 -6.16 7.47
C GLY A 146 -13.50 -6.28 8.08
N ALA A 147 -13.84 -7.42 8.70
CA ALA A 147 -15.15 -7.57 9.35
C ALA A 147 -15.35 -6.55 10.46
N ARG A 148 -14.37 -6.41 11.37
CA ARG A 148 -14.40 -5.40 12.44
C ARG A 148 -14.44 -3.97 11.88
N MET A 149 -13.81 -3.74 10.75
CA MET A 149 -13.83 -2.45 10.07
C MET A 149 -15.23 -2.12 9.53
N VAL A 150 -15.89 -3.09 8.90
CA VAL A 150 -17.29 -2.95 8.44
C VAL A 150 -18.20 -2.67 9.62
N ASP A 151 -18.10 -3.45 10.70
CA ASP A 151 -18.92 -3.28 11.90
C ASP A 151 -18.75 -1.87 12.50
N ALA A 152 -17.50 -1.40 12.60
CA ALA A 152 -17.21 -0.06 13.12
C ALA A 152 -17.80 1.04 12.23
N ILE A 153 -17.65 0.93 10.90
CA ILE A 153 -18.20 1.91 9.96
C ILE A 153 -19.73 1.91 10.01
N GLN A 154 -20.37 0.74 10.06
CA GLN A 154 -21.82 0.62 10.15
C GLN A 154 -22.36 1.22 11.44
N GLN A 155 -21.71 0.97 12.58
CA GLN A 155 -22.11 1.58 13.85
C GLN A 155 -22.05 3.11 13.77
N ILE A 156 -20.98 3.68 13.21
CA ILE A 156 -20.85 5.14 13.08
C ILE A 156 -21.92 5.71 12.15
N LEU A 157 -22.26 5.02 11.07
CA LEU A 157 -23.32 5.46 10.16
C LEU A 157 -24.69 5.50 10.85
N VAL A 158 -25.00 4.52 11.71
CA VAL A 158 -26.23 4.53 12.52
C VAL A 158 -26.22 5.72 13.49
N ASP A 159 -25.14 5.87 14.27
CA ASP A 159 -25.01 6.94 15.26
C ASP A 159 -25.11 8.33 14.61
N PHE A 160 -24.54 8.50 13.41
CA PHE A 160 -24.58 9.76 12.67
C PHE A 160 -25.98 10.09 12.14
N LEU A 161 -26.71 9.10 11.61
CA LEU A 161 -28.07 9.30 11.12
C LEU A 161 -29.05 9.66 12.24
N ASP A 162 -28.88 9.06 13.42
CA ASP A 162 -29.68 9.37 14.59
C ASP A 162 -29.40 10.79 15.11
N ALA A 163 -28.14 11.22 15.13
CA ALA A 163 -27.76 12.59 15.50
C ALA A 163 -28.36 13.64 14.54
N ASP A 164 -28.32 13.38 13.22
CA ASP A 164 -28.90 14.24 12.20
C ASP A 164 -30.42 14.41 12.37
N LYS A 165 -31.10 13.31 12.74
CA LYS A 165 -32.54 13.30 12.98
C LYS A 165 -32.91 14.13 14.21
N VAL A 166 -32.20 13.94 15.32
CA VAL A 166 -32.39 14.71 16.56
C VAL A 166 -32.16 16.22 16.33
N ALA A 167 -31.12 16.57 15.57
CA ALA A 167 -30.82 17.96 15.24
C ALA A 167 -31.95 18.63 14.44
N ARG A 168 -32.54 17.93 13.47
CA ARG A 168 -33.69 18.43 12.68
C ARG A 168 -34.96 18.59 13.51
N GLU A 169 -35.24 17.63 14.39
CA GLU A 169 -36.41 17.69 15.28
C GLU A 169 -36.31 18.85 16.29
N THR A 170 -35.09 19.12 16.78
CA THR A 170 -34.84 20.24 17.71
C THR A 170 -35.03 21.59 17.00
N GLN A 171 -34.48 21.75 15.78
CA GLN A 171 -34.68 22.97 14.98
C GLN A 171 -36.14 23.21 14.58
N ALA A 172 -36.93 22.14 14.42
CA ALA A 172 -38.36 22.26 14.11
C ALA A 172 -39.19 22.66 15.34
N ALA A 173 -38.77 22.29 16.54
CA ALA A 173 -39.43 22.66 17.80
C ALA A 173 -39.15 24.11 18.25
N GLU A 174 -38.06 24.71 17.75
CA GLU A 174 -37.69 26.10 18.03
C GLU A 174 -38.33 27.13 17.07
N ARG A 175 -39.09 26.68 16.07
CA ARG A 175 -39.84 27.52 15.12
C ARG A 175 -41.33 27.54 15.43
#